data_AF-A0A9W7XIU9-F1
#
_entry.id   AF-A0A9W7XIU9-F1
#
_cell.length_a   1.000
_cell.length_b   1.000
_cell.length_c   1.000
_cell.angle_alpha   90.00
_cell.angle_beta   90.00
_cell.angle_gamma   90.00
#
_symmetry.space_group_name_H-M   'P 1'
#
loop_
_entity.id
_entity.type
_entity.pdbx_description
1 polymer ?
#
loop_
_entity_poly.entity_id
_entity_poly.type
_entity_poly.pdbx_seq_one_letter_code
_entity_poly.pdbx_strand_id
1 'polypeptide(L)'
;MLTISNDKICRLFLALLAITFLVQANTEIRHFRPSGYANPAINPAEVLQTLASHLPEQTKLTAPYSSTDIQTISSVQSTNSTKRQRENWYLLQNLHIGHSYEVRVSYAATTPSDFLIDLYTLDSLASTFDLSLGTKSDRQKAEDIDGTVAMYARVTAVYSGVSAIMDDMQNARIAYRFVLEKHVLGLPYQALKLIAAIIVVLGISFLVVVPRVLEIVNSALIETKQKSKKE
;
A
#
# COMPACT_ATOMS: atom_id res chain seq x y z
N MET A 1 8.27 2.88 45.51
CA MET A 1 7.15 2.47 44.63
C MET A 1 6.61 3.76 43.97
N LEU A 2 7.02 4.05 42.74
CA LEU A 2 6.70 5.33 42.07
C LEU A 2 5.25 5.28 41.56
N THR A 3 4.37 6.07 42.19
CA THR A 3 3.02 6.34 41.71
C THR A 3 3.08 7.35 40.56
N ILE A 4 3.11 6.85 39.32
CA ILE A 4 2.97 7.70 38.14
C ILE A 4 1.53 8.23 38.15
N SER A 5 1.37 9.55 38.31
CA SER A 5 0.07 10.22 38.29
C SER A 5 -0.61 10.09 36.92
N ASN A 6 -1.90 9.76 36.92
CA ASN A 6 -2.75 9.58 35.73
C ASN A 6 -2.70 10.79 34.77
N ASP A 7 -2.47 12.00 35.28
CA ASP A 7 -2.33 13.22 34.46
C ASP A 7 -1.08 13.17 33.56
N LYS A 8 0.04 12.64 34.07
CA LYS A 8 1.29 12.52 33.28
C LYS A 8 1.14 11.50 32.15
N ILE A 9 0.37 10.44 32.38
CA ILE A 9 0.07 9.42 31.36
C ILE A 9 -0.85 9.99 30.28
N CYS A 10 -1.89 10.73 30.66
CA CYS A 10 -2.78 11.41 29.70
C CYS A 10 -2.02 12.43 28.83
N ARG A 11 -1.15 13.25 29.43
CA ARG A 11 -0.35 14.24 28.68
C ARG A 11 0.65 13.58 27.74
N LEU A 12 1.31 12.50 28.16
CA LEU A 12 2.22 11.74 27.30
C LEU A 12 1.47 11.09 26.14
N PHE A 13 0.29 10.53 26.40
CA PHE A 13 -0.56 9.94 25.37
C PHE A 13 -1.05 10.99 24.37
N LEU A 14 -1.51 12.15 24.83
CA LEU A 14 -1.91 13.27 23.97
C LEU A 14 -0.74 13.83 23.17
N ALA A 15 0.46 13.90 23.75
CA ALA A 15 1.66 14.33 23.04
C ALA A 15 2.07 13.33 21.95
N LEU A 16 2.05 12.03 22.25
CA LEU A 16 2.30 10.98 21.26
C LEU A 16 1.25 10.98 20.14
N LEU A 17 -0.03 11.18 20.49
CA LEU A 17 -1.12 11.34 19.52
C LEU A 17 -0.93 12.61 18.67
N ALA A 18 -0.48 13.73 19.24
CA ALA A 18 -0.22 14.95 18.50
C ALA A 18 0.92 14.78 17.48
N ILE A 19 1.95 14.00 17.82
CA ILE A 19 3.08 13.72 16.92
C ILE A 19 2.65 12.89 15.70
N THR A 20 1.64 12.03 15.81
CA THR A 20 1.17 11.25 14.65
C THR A 20 0.46 12.12 13.60
N PHE A 21 -0.06 13.29 13.97
CA PHE A 21 -0.65 14.25 13.03
C PHE A 21 0.40 15.06 12.22
N LEU A 22 1.68 15.00 12.61
CA LEU A 22 2.75 15.76 11.93
C LEU A 22 3.39 14.99 10.77
N VAL A 23 3.06 13.70 10.58
CA VAL A 23 3.61 12.90 9.48
C VAL A 23 2.75 13.11 8.24
N GLN A 24 3.20 13.97 7.34
CA GLN A 24 2.69 14.04 5.97
C GLN A 24 3.65 13.28 5.05
N ALA A 25 3.23 12.11 4.61
CA ALA A 25 3.86 11.42 3.50
C ALA A 25 2.98 11.66 2.28
N ASN A 26 3.56 12.18 1.21
CA ASN A 26 2.85 12.20 -0.06
C ASN A 26 2.78 10.77 -0.59
N THR A 27 1.59 10.42 -1.06
CA THR A 27 1.32 9.08 -1.57
C THR A 27 0.49 9.17 -2.82
N GLU A 28 0.98 8.57 -3.90
CA GLU A 28 0.18 8.36 -5.11
C GLU A 28 -0.38 6.96 -5.12
N ILE A 29 -1.67 6.84 -5.44
CA ILE A 29 -2.45 5.63 -5.26
C ILE A 29 -3.15 5.28 -6.56
N ARG A 30 -3.04 4.01 -6.98
CA ARG A 30 -3.88 3.45 -8.04
C ARG A 30 -4.55 2.17 -7.56
N HIS A 31 -5.88 2.18 -7.60
CA HIS A 31 -6.69 0.98 -7.43
C HIS A 31 -6.93 0.32 -8.77
N PHE A 32 -6.86 -1.01 -8.78
CA PHE A 32 -7.15 -1.79 -9.98
C PHE A 32 -7.75 -3.14 -9.62
N ARG A 33 -8.40 -3.74 -10.61
CA ARG A 33 -8.90 -5.11 -10.56
C ARG A 33 -8.32 -5.81 -11.77
N PRO A 34 -7.59 -6.92 -11.60
CA PRO A 34 -7.19 -7.75 -12.72
C PRO A 34 -8.46 -8.21 -13.46
N SER A 35 -8.71 -7.59 -14.61
CA SER A 35 -9.82 -7.92 -15.50
C SER A 35 -9.25 -8.58 -16.74
N GLY A 36 -9.57 -9.85 -16.97
CA GLY A 36 -9.21 -10.50 -18.22
C GLY A 36 -9.09 -12.02 -18.11
N TYR A 37 -9.70 -12.68 -19.09
CA TYR A 37 -9.56 -14.09 -19.50
C TYR A 37 -8.13 -14.44 -19.99
N ALA A 38 -7.09 -13.96 -19.32
CA ALA A 38 -5.72 -14.01 -19.85
C ALA A 38 -4.72 -14.36 -18.76
N ASN A 39 -4.62 -15.65 -18.44
CA ASN A 39 -3.32 -16.31 -18.56
C ASN A 39 -3.54 -17.81 -18.71
N PRO A 40 -3.27 -18.31 -19.92
CA PRO A 40 -2.02 -18.96 -20.14
C PRO A 40 -1.55 -18.66 -21.57
N ALA A 41 -0.46 -17.93 -21.70
CA ALA A 41 0.46 -18.39 -22.73
C ALA A 41 0.69 -19.90 -22.50
N ILE A 42 0.83 -20.69 -23.56
CA ILE A 42 1.19 -22.12 -23.49
C ILE A 42 2.41 -22.33 -22.57
N ASN A 43 3.19 -21.26 -22.34
CA ASN A 43 4.20 -21.14 -21.31
C ASN A 43 4.24 -19.71 -20.72
N PRO A 44 3.58 -19.40 -19.58
CA PRO A 44 3.55 -18.05 -19.00
C PRO A 44 4.95 -17.58 -18.56
N ALA A 45 5.84 -18.50 -18.23
CA ALA A 45 7.21 -18.18 -17.86
C ALA A 45 8.03 -17.63 -19.04
N GLU A 46 7.86 -18.21 -20.23
CA GLU A 46 8.54 -17.78 -21.45
C GLU A 46 8.10 -16.40 -21.93
N VAL A 47 6.81 -16.11 -21.80
CA VAL A 47 6.26 -14.77 -22.09
C VAL A 47 6.81 -13.73 -21.13
N LEU A 48 6.81 -14.04 -19.83
CA LEU A 48 7.41 -13.15 -18.83
C LEU A 48 8.90 -12.94 -19.08
N GLN A 49 9.63 -13.97 -19.49
CA GLN A 49 11.05 -13.88 -19.83
C GLN A 49 11.29 -13.02 -21.09
N THR A 50 10.45 -13.20 -22.11
CA THR A 50 10.52 -12.42 -23.35
C THR A 50 10.23 -10.95 -23.07
N LEU A 51 9.18 -10.64 -22.30
CA LEU A 51 8.86 -9.27 -21.88
C LEU A 51 9.96 -8.68 -20.98
N ALA A 52 10.53 -9.49 -20.08
CA ALA A 52 11.66 -9.08 -19.25
C ALA A 52 12.89 -8.69 -20.05
N SER A 53 13.13 -9.31 -21.21
CA SER A 53 14.25 -8.93 -22.09
C SER A 53 14.07 -7.57 -22.79
N HIS A 54 12.83 -7.11 -22.96
CA HIS A 54 12.51 -5.84 -23.65
C HIS A 54 12.39 -4.65 -22.68
N LEU A 55 12.22 -4.92 -21.40
CA LEU A 55 12.05 -3.93 -20.35
C LEU A 55 13.36 -3.70 -19.59
N PRO A 56 13.56 -2.49 -19.01
CA PRO A 56 14.66 -2.26 -18.09
C PRO A 56 14.48 -3.09 -16.80
N GLU A 57 15.49 -3.06 -15.92
CA GLU A 57 15.51 -3.84 -14.68
C GLU A 57 14.18 -3.80 -13.93
N GLN A 58 13.67 -4.98 -13.58
CA GLN A 58 12.34 -5.14 -13.01
C GLN A 58 12.43 -5.60 -11.57
N THR A 59 11.65 -4.97 -10.69
CA THR A 59 11.46 -5.48 -9.33
C THR A 59 10.16 -6.27 -9.26
N LYS A 60 10.23 -7.47 -8.71
CA LYS A 60 9.07 -8.36 -8.55
C LYS A 60 8.35 -8.07 -7.22
N LEU A 61 7.03 -7.93 -7.28
CA LEU A 61 6.14 -7.76 -6.13
C LEU A 61 5.05 -8.83 -6.16
N THR A 62 4.81 -9.48 -5.02
CA THR A 62 3.85 -10.58 -4.91
C THR A 62 2.72 -10.21 -3.95
N ALA A 63 1.46 -10.43 -4.35
CA ALA A 63 0.31 -10.34 -3.45
C ALA A 63 0.39 -11.37 -2.29
N PRO A 64 -0.32 -11.18 -1.15
CA PRO A 64 -1.33 -10.15 -0.86
C PRO A 64 -0.77 -8.82 -0.37
N TYR A 65 0.50 -8.76 0.03
CA TYR A 65 1.20 -7.54 0.39
C TYR A 65 2.68 -7.68 0.07
N SER A 66 3.26 -6.73 -0.66
CA SER A 66 4.69 -6.66 -0.90
C SER A 66 5.12 -5.20 -1.07
N SER A 67 6.35 -4.91 -0.67
CA SER A 67 6.93 -3.58 -0.62
C SER A 67 8.36 -3.66 -1.11
N THR A 68 8.80 -2.65 -1.85
CA THR A 68 10.20 -2.50 -2.20
C THR A 68 10.98 -1.89 -1.04
N ASP A 69 12.31 -2.03 -1.07
CA ASP A 69 13.20 -1.11 -0.39
C ASP A 69 13.09 0.30 -1.00
N ILE A 70 13.79 1.27 -0.40
CA ILE A 70 13.82 2.63 -0.93
C ILE A 70 14.53 2.61 -2.28
N GLN A 71 13.79 2.95 -3.32
CA GLN A 71 14.25 3.06 -4.69
C GLN A 71 14.48 4.52 -5.04
N THR A 72 15.24 4.79 -6.11
CA THR A 72 15.44 6.14 -6.63
C THR A 72 15.02 6.25 -8.09
N ILE A 73 14.46 7.39 -8.47
CA ILE A 73 14.08 7.70 -9.85
C ILE A 73 14.46 9.13 -10.19
N SER A 74 14.85 9.38 -11.44
CA SER A 74 15.16 10.72 -11.92
C SER A 74 13.92 11.33 -12.59
N SER A 75 13.68 12.63 -12.39
CA SER A 75 12.49 13.30 -12.94
C SER A 75 12.57 13.52 -14.46
N VAL A 76 11.42 13.57 -15.13
CA VAL A 76 11.32 13.57 -16.61
C VAL A 76 11.65 14.92 -17.29
N GLN A 77 11.79 16.04 -16.57
CA GLN A 77 11.90 17.36 -17.22
C GLN A 77 13.27 17.66 -17.87
N SER A 78 14.30 16.89 -17.53
CA SER A 78 15.65 17.02 -18.12
C SER A 78 15.63 16.67 -19.61
N THR A 79 16.25 17.45 -20.49
CA THR A 79 16.37 17.12 -21.93
C THR A 79 17.49 16.11 -22.21
N ASN A 80 18.34 15.80 -21.21
CA ASN A 80 19.64 15.16 -21.44
C ASN A 80 19.79 13.74 -20.85
N SER A 81 18.83 13.22 -20.08
CA SER A 81 18.91 11.85 -19.54
C SER A 81 18.26 10.82 -20.48
N THR A 82 18.80 9.60 -20.56
CA THR A 82 18.24 8.53 -21.40
C THR A 82 16.87 8.10 -20.86
N LYS A 83 15.93 7.75 -21.76
CA LYS A 83 14.54 7.36 -21.44
C LYS A 83 14.45 6.28 -20.35
N ARG A 84 15.45 5.40 -20.25
CA ARG A 84 15.53 4.29 -19.29
C ARG A 84 15.77 4.70 -17.82
N GLN A 85 16.34 5.88 -17.54
CA GLN A 85 16.59 6.34 -16.16
C GLN A 85 15.40 7.09 -15.53
N ARG A 86 14.29 7.23 -16.28
CA ARG A 86 13.10 8.01 -15.90
C ARG A 86 11.89 7.16 -15.58
N GLU A 87 12.01 5.84 -15.72
CA GLU A 87 10.94 4.89 -15.48
C GLU A 87 11.48 3.68 -14.73
N ASN A 88 10.71 3.21 -13.75
CA ASN A 88 10.97 1.97 -13.05
C ASN A 88 9.82 1.01 -13.31
N TRP A 89 10.16 -0.24 -13.60
CA TRP A 89 9.19 -1.27 -13.96
C TRP A 89 9.08 -2.31 -12.86
N TYR A 90 7.84 -2.71 -12.60
CA TYR A 90 7.49 -3.64 -11.54
C TYR A 90 6.65 -4.77 -12.10
N LEU A 91 7.05 -6.01 -11.79
CA LEU A 91 6.28 -7.20 -12.10
C LEU A 91 5.39 -7.55 -10.91
N LEU A 92 4.08 -7.39 -11.06
CA LEU A 92 3.06 -7.71 -10.07
C LEU A 92 2.60 -9.16 -10.29
N GLN A 93 2.75 -10.01 -9.28
CA GLN A 93 2.44 -11.44 -9.37
C GLN A 93 1.45 -11.92 -8.29
N ASN A 94 0.92 -13.12 -8.51
CA ASN A 94 -0.09 -13.78 -7.66
C ASN A 94 -1.36 -12.94 -7.52
N LEU A 95 -1.75 -12.23 -8.58
CA LEU A 95 -2.98 -11.43 -8.60
C LEU A 95 -4.16 -12.33 -8.93
N HIS A 96 -5.11 -12.49 -8.03
CA HIS A 96 -6.29 -13.32 -8.25
C HIS A 96 -7.37 -12.53 -8.99
N ILE A 97 -7.98 -13.16 -9.98
CA ILE A 97 -9.12 -12.60 -10.71
C ILE A 97 -10.29 -12.33 -9.74
N GLY A 98 -11.03 -11.24 -9.96
CA GLY A 98 -12.16 -10.85 -9.12
C GLY A 98 -11.78 -10.18 -7.79
N HIS A 99 -10.50 -10.16 -7.43
CA HIS A 99 -10.01 -9.38 -6.30
C HIS A 99 -9.62 -7.96 -6.70
N SER A 100 -9.63 -7.05 -5.72
CA SER A 100 -9.17 -5.68 -5.91
C SER A 100 -7.80 -5.51 -5.29
N TYR A 101 -6.99 -4.67 -5.91
CA TYR A 101 -5.62 -4.40 -5.51
C TYR A 101 -5.37 -2.90 -5.58
N GLU A 102 -4.29 -2.50 -4.92
CA GLU A 102 -3.79 -1.15 -4.96
C GLU A 102 -2.27 -1.19 -5.05
N VAL A 103 -1.75 -0.28 -5.86
CA VAL A 103 -0.35 0.08 -5.83
C VAL A 103 -0.20 1.48 -5.30
N ARG A 104 0.79 1.67 -4.42
CA ARG A 104 1.12 2.96 -3.82
C ARG A 104 2.56 3.32 -4.07
N VAL A 105 2.81 4.58 -4.36
CA VAL A 105 4.14 5.19 -4.30
C VAL A 105 4.18 6.12 -3.09
N SER A 106 5.05 5.85 -2.12
CA SER A 106 5.30 6.73 -0.98
C SER A 106 6.63 7.44 -1.14
N TYR A 107 6.66 8.75 -0.95
CA TYR A 107 7.86 9.56 -1.12
C TYR A 107 7.92 10.72 -0.12
N ALA A 108 9.11 11.31 0.03
CA ALA A 108 9.33 12.42 0.94
C ALA A 108 8.69 13.71 0.41
N ALA A 109 7.94 14.42 1.27
CA ALA A 109 7.30 15.68 0.91
C ALA A 109 8.30 16.83 0.62
N THR A 110 9.58 16.64 0.94
CA THR A 110 10.65 17.62 0.69
C THR A 110 10.99 17.79 -0.80
N THR A 111 10.56 16.85 -1.65
CA THR A 111 10.86 16.89 -3.09
C THR A 111 9.55 17.01 -3.88
N PRO A 112 9.22 18.19 -4.44
CA PRO A 112 7.97 18.39 -5.16
C PRO A 112 8.00 17.61 -6.48
N SER A 113 7.28 16.50 -6.54
CA SER A 113 7.26 15.62 -7.70
C SER A 113 5.95 14.86 -7.76
N ASP A 114 5.41 14.75 -8.96
CA ASP A 114 4.21 14.02 -9.25
C ASP A 114 4.61 12.63 -9.77
N PHE A 115 4.06 11.58 -9.18
CA PHE A 115 4.29 10.22 -9.64
C PHE A 115 3.13 9.75 -10.51
N LEU A 116 3.46 9.21 -11.67
CA LEU A 116 2.51 8.54 -12.55
C LEU A 116 2.74 7.03 -12.46
N ILE A 117 1.65 6.30 -12.27
CA ILE A 117 1.64 4.84 -12.20
C ILE A 117 0.74 4.34 -13.33
N ASP A 118 1.33 3.66 -14.31
CA ASP A 118 0.62 3.02 -15.41
C ASP A 118 0.61 1.51 -15.22
N LEU A 119 -0.54 0.88 -15.48
CA LEU A 119 -0.73 -0.56 -15.31
C LEU A 119 -0.94 -1.22 -16.66
N TYR A 120 -0.22 -2.31 -16.89
CA TYR A 120 -0.24 -3.08 -18.13
C TYR A 120 -0.59 -4.54 -17.85
N THR A 121 -1.56 -5.06 -18.59
CA THR A 121 -1.72 -6.52 -18.72
C THR A 121 -0.60 -7.07 -19.60
N LEU A 122 -0.31 -8.37 -19.50
CA LEU A 122 0.69 -9.01 -20.36
C LEU A 122 0.36 -8.83 -21.85
N ASP A 123 -0.92 -8.94 -22.22
CA ASP A 123 -1.38 -8.73 -23.59
C ASP A 123 -1.16 -7.29 -24.08
N SER A 124 -1.53 -6.29 -23.27
CA SER A 124 -1.35 -4.89 -23.63
C SER A 124 0.12 -4.52 -23.76
N LEU A 125 0.98 -5.11 -22.91
CA LEU A 125 2.41 -4.87 -22.97
C LEU A 125 3.04 -5.55 -24.18
N ALA A 126 2.67 -6.81 -24.45
CA ALA A 126 3.16 -7.53 -25.62
C ALA A 126 2.77 -6.85 -26.93
N SER A 127 1.53 -6.34 -27.05
CA SER A 127 1.12 -5.55 -28.22
C SER A 127 1.92 -4.25 -28.36
N THR A 128 2.41 -3.68 -27.27
CA THR A 128 3.26 -2.46 -27.32
C THR A 128 4.64 -2.75 -27.92
N PHE A 129 5.10 -4.01 -27.84
CA PHE A 129 6.38 -4.47 -28.38
C PHE A 129 6.22 -5.34 -29.64
N ASP A 130 5.03 -5.35 -30.27
CA ASP A 130 4.71 -6.20 -31.42
C ASP A 130 5.00 -7.70 -31.20
N LEU A 131 4.91 -8.17 -29.94
CA LEU A 131 5.14 -9.55 -29.57
C LEU A 131 3.87 -10.38 -29.75
N SER A 132 3.93 -11.39 -30.61
CA SER A 132 2.83 -12.33 -30.82
C SER A 132 2.77 -13.35 -29.68
N LEU A 133 2.01 -13.05 -28.64
CA LEU A 133 1.55 -14.05 -27.68
C LEU A 133 0.60 -15.00 -28.43
N GLY A 134 0.79 -16.32 -28.38
CA GLY A 134 0.05 -17.33 -29.16
C GLY A 134 -1.50 -17.19 -29.17
N THR A 135 -2.20 -17.89 -30.06
CA THR A 135 -3.63 -17.60 -30.35
C THR A 135 -4.57 -17.78 -29.16
N LYS A 136 -5.67 -17.00 -29.11
CA LYS A 136 -6.69 -17.00 -28.03
C LYS A 136 -7.29 -18.40 -27.73
N SER A 137 -7.26 -19.32 -28.69
CA SER A 137 -7.83 -20.67 -28.56
C SER A 137 -6.98 -21.61 -27.70
N ASP A 138 -5.66 -21.39 -27.64
CA ASP A 138 -4.75 -22.16 -26.78
C ASP A 138 -4.79 -21.66 -25.33
N ARG A 139 -5.32 -20.44 -25.13
CA ARG A 139 -5.38 -19.72 -23.85
C ARG A 139 -6.57 -20.09 -22.96
N GLN A 140 -7.56 -20.83 -23.45
CA GLN A 140 -8.68 -21.28 -22.58
C GLN A 140 -8.36 -22.60 -21.85
N LYS A 141 -7.29 -23.33 -22.23
CA LYS A 141 -7.01 -24.67 -21.70
C LYS A 141 -6.11 -24.74 -20.47
N ALA A 142 -5.44 -23.64 -20.09
CA ALA A 142 -4.60 -23.58 -18.88
C ALA A 142 -5.13 -22.56 -17.85
N GLU A 143 -6.43 -22.23 -17.96
CA GLU A 143 -7.20 -21.41 -17.02
C GLU A 143 -7.44 -22.14 -15.67
N ASP A 144 -7.03 -23.42 -15.56
CA ASP A 144 -7.55 -24.37 -14.56
C ASP A 144 -6.60 -24.71 -13.39
N ILE A 145 -5.48 -24.00 -13.19
CA ILE A 145 -4.52 -24.42 -12.13
C ILE A 145 -4.49 -23.49 -10.90
N ASP A 146 -4.81 -22.20 -10.97
CA ASP A 146 -4.81 -21.33 -9.77
C ASP A 146 -5.57 -19.98 -9.86
N GLY A 147 -6.12 -19.60 -11.04
CA GLY A 147 -6.81 -18.32 -11.21
C GLY A 147 -5.97 -17.07 -10.91
N THR A 148 -4.64 -17.22 -10.91
CA THR A 148 -3.66 -16.15 -10.67
C THR A 148 -3.13 -15.56 -11.98
N VAL A 149 -2.91 -14.25 -11.97
CA VAL A 149 -2.52 -13.44 -13.12
C VAL A 149 -1.30 -12.59 -12.73
N ALA A 150 -0.49 -12.22 -13.73
CA ALA A 150 0.60 -11.28 -13.59
C ALA A 150 0.32 -10.01 -14.40
N MET A 151 0.77 -8.87 -13.89
CA MET A 151 0.67 -7.56 -14.54
C MET A 151 1.98 -6.80 -14.39
N TYR A 152 2.18 -5.79 -15.22
CA TYR A 152 3.30 -4.86 -15.08
C TYR A 152 2.80 -3.50 -14.60
N ALA A 153 3.59 -2.85 -13.74
CA ALA A 153 3.40 -1.46 -13.39
C ALA A 153 4.63 -0.66 -13.81
N ARG A 154 4.40 0.47 -14.49
CA ARG A 154 5.43 1.46 -14.80
C ARG A 154 5.24 2.65 -13.87
N VAL A 155 6.31 3.04 -13.19
CA VAL A 155 6.36 4.24 -12.34
C VAL A 155 7.27 5.27 -12.98
N THR A 156 6.76 6.48 -13.17
CA THR A 156 7.53 7.63 -13.65
C THR A 156 7.35 8.81 -12.71
N ALA A 157 8.38 9.62 -12.54
CA ALA A 157 8.33 10.82 -11.72
C ALA A 157 8.49 12.08 -12.58
N VAL A 158 7.64 13.07 -12.35
CA VAL A 158 7.65 14.38 -13.01
C VAL A 158 7.89 15.44 -11.95
N TYR A 159 8.91 16.28 -12.12
CA TYR A 159 9.14 17.38 -11.19
C TYR A 159 8.03 18.43 -11.36
N SER A 160 7.38 18.79 -10.25
CA SER A 160 6.26 19.75 -10.23
C SER A 160 6.55 21.01 -9.41
N GLY A 161 7.79 21.16 -8.91
CA GLY A 161 8.21 22.31 -8.12
C GLY A 161 8.46 23.57 -8.95
N VAL A 162 8.32 24.72 -8.29
CA VAL A 162 8.78 26.02 -8.82
C VAL A 162 10.08 26.36 -8.09
N SER A 163 11.22 26.13 -8.74
CA SER A 163 12.54 26.51 -8.22
C SER A 163 13.15 27.62 -9.07
N ALA A 164 13.81 28.59 -8.42
CA ALA A 164 14.63 29.60 -9.10
C ALA A 164 15.91 29.00 -9.73
N ILE A 165 16.31 27.82 -9.26
CA ILE A 165 17.46 27.05 -9.77
C ILE A 165 16.88 25.80 -10.42
N MET A 166 16.51 25.91 -11.70
CA MET A 166 15.81 24.85 -12.43
C MET A 166 16.75 23.72 -12.87
N ASP A 167 18.00 24.01 -13.24
CA ASP A 167 18.89 23.00 -13.84
C ASP A 167 19.32 21.88 -12.88
N ASP A 168 19.47 22.19 -11.58
CA ASP A 168 19.98 21.21 -10.60
C ASP A 168 18.86 20.31 -10.04
N MET A 169 17.65 20.87 -9.85
CA MET A 169 16.49 20.13 -9.33
C MET A 169 15.86 19.19 -10.37
N GLN A 170 16.04 19.45 -11.67
CA GLN A 170 15.50 18.60 -12.74
C GLN A 170 16.13 17.20 -12.78
N ASN A 171 17.37 17.06 -12.30
CA ASN A 171 18.07 15.77 -12.17
C ASN A 171 18.03 15.22 -10.74
N ALA A 172 17.21 15.81 -9.86
CA ALA A 172 17.07 15.34 -8.50
C ALA A 172 16.59 13.89 -8.50
N ARG A 173 17.32 13.04 -7.78
CA ARG A 173 16.93 11.66 -7.53
C ARG A 173 15.91 11.65 -6.41
N ILE A 174 14.70 11.23 -6.71
CA ILE A 174 13.62 11.16 -5.74
C ILE A 174 13.62 9.76 -5.15
N ALA A 175 13.80 9.69 -3.83
CA ALA A 175 13.69 8.45 -3.09
C ALA A 175 12.20 8.13 -2.86
N TYR A 176 11.80 6.90 -3.20
CA TYR A 176 10.43 6.45 -3.04
C TYR A 176 10.35 4.97 -2.69
N ARG A 177 9.20 4.55 -2.17
CA ARG A 177 8.87 3.15 -1.91
C ARG A 177 7.64 2.78 -2.71
N PHE A 178 7.69 1.64 -3.39
CA PHE A 178 6.55 1.10 -4.12
C PHE A 178 5.95 -0.08 -3.36
N VAL A 179 4.62 -0.08 -3.21
CA VAL A 179 3.89 -1.06 -2.42
C VAL A 179 2.74 -1.63 -3.24
N LEU A 180 2.59 -2.95 -3.21
CA LEU A 180 1.44 -3.68 -3.74
C LEU A 180 0.63 -4.24 -2.57
N GLU A 181 -0.67 -3.98 -2.55
CA GLU A 181 -1.57 -4.47 -1.51
C GLU A 181 -2.89 -4.99 -2.09
N LYS A 182 -3.39 -6.11 -1.55
CA LYS A 182 -4.70 -6.68 -1.87
C LYS A 182 -5.78 -6.06 -0.98
N HIS A 183 -6.96 -5.80 -1.54
CA HIS A 183 -8.15 -5.42 -0.79
C HIS A 183 -9.05 -6.63 -0.56
N VAL A 184 -9.51 -6.74 0.67
CA VAL A 184 -10.50 -7.73 1.10
C VAL A 184 -11.68 -6.95 1.66
N LEU A 185 -12.86 -7.09 1.04
CA LEU A 185 -14.07 -6.33 1.41
C LEU A 185 -13.89 -4.80 1.33
N GLY A 186 -13.10 -4.31 0.36
CA GLY A 186 -12.81 -2.89 0.20
C GLY A 186 -11.76 -2.33 1.18
N LEU A 187 -11.25 -3.17 2.09
CA LEU A 187 -10.24 -2.77 3.07
C LEU A 187 -8.86 -3.31 2.67
N PRO A 188 -7.78 -2.54 2.88
CA PRO A 188 -6.42 -3.02 2.66
C PRO A 188 -6.12 -4.20 3.58
N TYR A 189 -5.43 -5.22 3.06
CA TYR A 189 -5.14 -6.46 3.79
C TYR A 189 -4.46 -6.21 5.15
N GLN A 190 -3.59 -5.20 5.25
CA GLN A 190 -2.96 -4.85 6.52
C GLN A 190 -3.94 -4.31 7.57
N ALA A 191 -5.00 -3.60 7.15
CA ALA A 191 -5.99 -3.05 8.07
C ALA A 191 -6.82 -4.14 8.76
N LEU A 192 -6.93 -5.35 8.18
CA LEU A 192 -7.62 -6.46 8.83
C LEU A 192 -6.98 -6.84 10.17
N LYS A 193 -5.64 -6.78 10.26
CA LYS A 193 -4.92 -7.04 11.51
C LYS A 193 -5.27 -6.01 12.59
N LEU A 194 -5.40 -4.74 12.19
CA LEU A 194 -5.80 -3.67 13.09
C LEU A 194 -7.25 -3.83 13.55
N ILE A 195 -8.16 -4.17 12.65
CA ILE A 195 -9.57 -4.42 12.98
C ILE A 195 -9.70 -5.57 13.97
N ALA A 196 -8.98 -6.67 13.75
CA ALA A 196 -8.96 -7.79 14.68
C ALA A 196 -8.47 -7.36 16.08
N ALA A 197 -7.42 -6.54 16.15
CA ALA A 197 -6.92 -6.00 17.41
C ALA A 197 -7.96 -5.10 18.10
N ILE A 198 -8.65 -4.22 17.37
CA ILE A 198 -9.71 -3.35 17.91
C ILE A 198 -10.85 -4.21 18.49
N ILE A 199 -11.29 -5.24 17.78
CA ILE A 199 -12.35 -6.16 18.26
C ILE A 199 -11.93 -6.83 19.57
N VAL A 200 -10.69 -7.30 19.68
CA VAL A 200 -10.17 -7.91 20.91
C VAL A 200 -10.16 -6.90 22.06
N VAL A 201 -9.67 -5.67 21.83
CA VAL A 201 -9.64 -4.63 22.86
C VAL A 201 -11.06 -4.28 23.33
N LEU A 202 -11.99 -4.07 22.40
CA LEU A 202 -13.39 -3.78 22.73
C LEU A 202 -14.05 -4.94 23.48
N GLY A 203 -13.78 -6.18 23.09
CA GLY A 203 -14.26 -7.37 23.78
C GLY A 203 -13.77 -7.45 25.23
N ILE A 204 -12.47 -7.19 25.46
CA ILE A 204 -11.90 -7.16 26.82
C ILE A 204 -12.47 -6.00 27.62
N SER A 205 -12.56 -4.79 27.04
CA SER A 205 -13.15 -3.63 27.71
C SER A 205 -14.59 -3.91 28.14
N PHE A 206 -15.40 -4.49 27.26
CA PHE A 206 -16.80 -4.79 27.55
C PHE A 206 -16.97 -5.92 28.59
N LEU A 207 -16.22 -7.01 28.46
CA LEU A 207 -16.38 -8.19 29.33
C LEU A 207 -15.69 -8.06 30.69
N VAL A 208 -14.64 -7.25 30.82
CA VAL A 208 -13.84 -7.16 32.04
C VAL A 208 -13.93 -5.79 32.68
N VAL A 209 -13.75 -4.72 31.89
CA VAL A 209 -13.63 -3.35 32.45
C VAL A 209 -15.00 -2.82 32.85
N VAL A 210 -16.00 -2.92 31.98
CA VAL A 210 -17.36 -2.44 32.25
C VAL A 210 -17.98 -3.06 33.51
N PRO A 211 -18.02 -4.39 33.71
CA PRO A 211 -18.61 -4.96 34.91
C PRO A 211 -17.89 -4.53 36.19
N ARG A 212 -16.55 -4.43 36.19
CA ARG A 212 -15.81 -3.96 37.37
C ARG A 212 -16.08 -2.50 37.71
N VAL A 213 -16.20 -1.63 36.70
CA VAL A 213 -16.57 -0.23 36.93
C VAL A 213 -17.98 -0.14 37.49
N LEU A 214 -18.92 -0.93 36.98
CA LEU A 214 -20.29 -0.99 37.50
C LEU A 214 -20.34 -1.47 38.96
N GLU A 215 -19.54 -2.49 39.33
CA GLU A 215 -19.43 -2.95 40.72
C GLU A 215 -18.93 -1.85 41.67
N ILE A 216 -17.92 -1.08 41.25
CA ILE A 216 -17.36 0.03 42.05
C ILE A 216 -18.41 1.14 42.21
N VAL A 217 -19.07 1.53 41.12
CA VAL A 217 -20.11 2.58 41.15
C VAL A 217 -21.28 2.15 42.03
N ASN A 218 -21.75 0.91 41.90
CA ASN A 218 -22.83 0.38 42.72
C ASN A 218 -22.46 0.35 44.21
N SER A 219 -21.23 -0.03 44.53
CA SER A 219 -20.73 -0.04 45.91
C SER A 219 -20.70 1.37 46.51
N ALA A 220 -20.20 2.36 45.77
CA ALA A 220 -20.17 3.76 46.20
C ALA A 220 -21.59 4.35 46.37
N LEU A 221 -22.54 3.98 45.50
CA LEU A 221 -23.94 4.38 45.63
C LEU A 221 -24.62 3.79 46.88
N ILE A 222 -24.27 2.56 47.27
CA ILE A 222 -24.79 1.95 48.49
C ILE A 222 -24.25 2.67 49.73
N GLU A 223 -22.95 2.96 49.77
CA GLU A 223 -22.33 3.68 50.90
C GLU A 223 -22.92 5.08 51.10
N THR A 224 -23.16 5.81 50.02
CA THR A 224 -23.77 7.15 50.08
C THR A 224 -25.21 7.11 50.57
N LYS A 225 -26.02 6.14 50.11
CA LYS A 225 -27.38 5.93 50.63
C LYS A 225 -27.39 5.60 52.13
N GLN A 226 -26.46 4.75 52.59
CA GLN A 226 -26.36 4.39 54.00
C GLN A 226 -25.98 5.58 54.89
N LYS A 227 -25.11 6.49 54.43
CA LYS A 227 -24.77 7.72 55.17
C LYS A 227 -25.99 8.65 55.31
N SER A 228 -26.76 8.87 54.23
CA SER A 228 -27.94 9.77 54.28
C SER A 228 -29.07 9.30 55.19
N LYS A 229 -29.14 8.00 55.52
CA LYS A 229 -30.19 7.44 56.39
C LYS A 229 -29.82 7.50 57.88
N LYS A 230 -28.57 7.82 58.20
CA LYS A 230 -28.06 7.94 59.58
C LYS A 230 -28.06 9.38 60.09
N GLU A 231 -28.24 10.35 59.21
CA GLU A 231 -28.52 11.76 59.52
C GLU A 231 -30.03 12.00 59.60
#